data_AF-A0AA47PAJ0-F1
#
_entry.id   AF-A0AA47PAJ0-F1
#
_cell.length_a   1.000
_cell.length_b   1.000
_cell.length_c   1.000
_cell.angle_alpha   90.00
_cell.angle_beta   90.00
_cell.angle_gamma   90.00
#
_symmetry.space_group_name_H-M   'P 1'
#
loop_
_entity.id
_entity.type
_entity.pdbx_description
1 polymer ?
#
loop_
_entity_poly.entity_id
_entity_poly.type
_entity_poly.pdbx_seq_one_letter_code
_entity_poly.pdbx_strand_id
1 'polypeptide(L)'
;MDYENRWKLFSDWCNGKAADPVRCPVAIVLEFLQSLLDSGRSHSTLRVYVAAISSRHEGVDGATVGCHRLVSLFLRGALRLRPPRTLRAPAWDLPLVLEAMSLPPFEPLTQVGLKWLSMKVAFLLAITSAKRVGELQALSVAETCLQWNPDGSGVVLWPNVTFLPKVLSRTHLNQPGMRCHSIRSVATSWAALRGVPLEAICAAASWAMPGTFTRFYRVNVAGHCPMAAVLRPSSADSKE
;
A
#
# COMPACT_ATOMS: atom_id res chain seq x y z
N MET A 1 -2.07 -4.26 -19.12
CA MET A 1 -0.70 -3.99 -18.63
C MET A 1 -0.13 -5.05 -17.68
N ASP A 2 -0.65 -5.30 -16.47
CA ASP A 2 0.02 -6.23 -15.53
C ASP A 2 -0.15 -7.73 -15.91
N TYR A 3 -1.34 -8.12 -16.39
CA TYR A 3 -1.64 -9.51 -16.75
C TYR A 3 -0.97 -9.96 -18.07
N GLU A 4 -0.86 -9.06 -19.04
CA GLU A 4 -0.24 -9.33 -20.34
C GLU A 4 1.24 -9.64 -20.22
N ASN A 5 1.97 -8.86 -19.41
CA ASN A 5 3.39 -9.11 -19.17
C ASN A 5 3.62 -10.47 -18.51
N ARG A 6 2.76 -10.85 -17.55
CA ARG A 6 2.84 -12.16 -16.88
C ARG A 6 2.51 -13.31 -17.82
N TRP A 7 1.53 -13.12 -18.69
CA TRP A 7 1.23 -14.08 -19.76
C TRP A 7 2.41 -14.21 -20.73
N LYS A 8 2.98 -13.09 -21.19
CA LYS A 8 4.14 -13.09 -22.10
C LYS A 8 5.30 -13.89 -21.52
N LEU A 9 5.66 -13.65 -20.25
CA LEU A 9 6.72 -14.39 -19.58
C LEU A 9 6.44 -15.90 -19.49
N PHE A 10 5.19 -16.29 -19.29
CA PHE A 10 4.79 -17.69 -19.33
C PHE A 10 4.84 -18.27 -20.75
N SER A 11 4.39 -17.52 -21.76
CA SER A 11 4.48 -17.92 -23.16
C SER A 11 5.92 -18.13 -23.61
N ASP A 12 6.82 -17.21 -23.26
CA ASP A 12 8.24 -17.31 -23.56
C ASP A 12 8.86 -18.55 -22.90
N TRP A 13 8.46 -18.87 -21.65
CA TRP A 13 8.88 -20.09 -20.95
C TRP A 13 8.41 -21.36 -21.66
N CYS A 14 7.14 -21.42 -22.08
CA CYS A 14 6.58 -22.56 -22.80
C CYS A 14 7.26 -22.77 -24.15
N ASN A 15 7.52 -21.68 -24.89
CA ASN A 15 8.25 -21.72 -26.15
C ASN A 15 9.66 -22.31 -25.98
N GLY A 16 10.37 -21.93 -24.90
CA GLY A 16 11.67 -22.50 -24.55
C GLY A 16 11.64 -24.00 -24.22
N LYS A 17 10.46 -24.56 -23.90
CA LYS A 17 10.23 -25.99 -23.66
C LYS A 17 9.53 -26.72 -24.82
N ALA A 18 9.37 -26.05 -25.96
CA ALA A 18 8.60 -26.55 -27.10
C ALA A 18 7.16 -26.98 -26.72
N ALA A 19 6.54 -26.26 -25.79
CA ALA A 19 5.16 -26.48 -25.35
C ALA A 19 4.24 -25.32 -25.79
N ASP A 20 2.99 -25.63 -26.12
CA ASP A 20 1.97 -24.63 -26.44
C ASP A 20 1.46 -23.95 -25.15
N PRO A 21 1.66 -22.64 -24.94
CA PRO A 21 1.21 -21.95 -23.72
C PRO A 21 -0.31 -21.92 -23.53
N VAL A 22 -1.11 -22.12 -24.57
CA VAL A 22 -2.58 -22.10 -24.48
C VAL A 22 -3.12 -23.47 -24.06
N ARG A 23 -2.40 -24.55 -24.38
CA ARG A 23 -2.89 -25.94 -24.28
C ARG A 23 -1.95 -26.87 -23.50
N CYS A 24 -0.89 -26.34 -22.89
CA CYS A 24 0.09 -27.16 -22.18
C CYS A 24 -0.53 -27.93 -21.01
N PRO A 25 0.01 -29.10 -20.65
CA PRO A 25 -0.47 -29.83 -19.49
C PRO A 25 -0.13 -29.09 -18.19
N VAL A 26 -0.87 -29.39 -17.13
CA VAL A 26 -0.68 -28.77 -15.81
C VAL A 26 0.74 -28.94 -15.27
N ALA A 27 1.45 -29.99 -15.67
CA ALA A 27 2.86 -30.21 -15.32
C ALA A 27 3.75 -29.02 -15.74
N ILE A 28 3.60 -28.51 -16.97
CA ILE A 28 4.38 -27.37 -17.48
C ILE A 28 4.05 -26.09 -16.70
N VAL A 29 2.78 -25.90 -16.35
CA VAL A 29 2.35 -24.79 -15.50
C VAL A 29 3.01 -24.87 -14.12
N LEU A 30 3.01 -26.05 -13.49
CA LEU A 30 3.61 -26.25 -12.18
C LEU A 30 5.12 -26.07 -12.20
N GLU A 31 5.81 -26.55 -13.23
CA GLU A 31 7.24 -26.32 -13.43
C GLU A 31 7.57 -24.83 -13.56
N PHE A 32 6.77 -24.08 -14.32
CA PHE A 32 6.91 -22.64 -14.40
C PHE A 32 6.72 -21.97 -13.03
N LEU A 33 5.66 -22.32 -12.30
CA LEU A 33 5.40 -21.77 -10.96
C LEU A 33 6.50 -22.17 -9.96
N GLN A 34 7.07 -23.37 -10.09
CA GLN A 34 8.21 -23.82 -9.30
C GLN A 34 9.45 -22.97 -9.59
N SER A 35 9.76 -22.70 -10.86
CA SER A 35 10.88 -21.81 -11.21
C SER A 35 10.74 -20.39 -10.63
N LEU A 36 9.50 -19.88 -10.59
CA LEU A 36 9.20 -18.60 -9.95
C LEU A 36 9.36 -18.69 -8.43
N LEU A 37 8.95 -19.80 -7.80
CA LEU A 37 9.15 -20.00 -6.38
C LEU A 37 10.65 -20.10 -6.06
N ASP A 38 11.42 -20.88 -6.81
CA ASP A 38 12.86 -21.05 -6.62
C ASP A 38 13.60 -19.72 -6.75
N SER A 39 13.20 -18.88 -7.71
CA SER A 39 13.73 -17.52 -7.89
C SER A 39 13.28 -16.49 -6.84
N GLY A 40 12.72 -16.92 -5.71
CA GLY A 40 12.43 -16.00 -4.61
C GLY A 40 11.04 -15.35 -4.66
N ARG A 41 10.19 -15.64 -5.66
CA ARG A 41 8.90 -14.95 -5.81
C ARG A 41 7.94 -15.31 -4.67
N SER A 42 7.16 -14.31 -4.25
CA SER A 42 6.19 -14.47 -3.16
C SER A 42 4.94 -15.23 -3.63
N HIS A 43 4.25 -15.85 -2.67
CA HIS A 43 2.95 -16.49 -2.93
C HIS A 43 1.95 -15.55 -3.63
N SER A 44 1.88 -14.28 -3.24
CA SER A 44 0.97 -13.32 -3.88
C SER A 44 1.31 -13.12 -5.36
N THR A 45 2.59 -13.07 -5.71
CA THR A 45 3.05 -12.97 -7.10
C THR A 45 2.66 -14.20 -7.91
N LEU A 46 2.87 -15.40 -7.37
CA LEU A 46 2.48 -16.66 -8.02
C LEU A 46 0.98 -16.69 -8.34
N ARG A 47 0.13 -16.21 -7.43
CA ARG A 47 -1.32 -16.10 -7.68
C ARG A 47 -1.65 -15.20 -8.87
N VAL A 48 -0.91 -14.12 -9.08
CA VAL A 48 -1.17 -13.24 -10.24
C VAL A 48 -0.74 -13.91 -11.54
N TYR A 49 0.36 -14.67 -11.54
CA TYR A 49 0.72 -15.50 -12.70
C TYR A 49 -0.34 -16.55 -13.01
N VAL A 50 -0.82 -17.29 -12.00
CA VAL A 50 -1.89 -18.27 -12.17
C VAL A 50 -3.15 -17.64 -12.75
N ALA A 51 -3.55 -16.46 -12.26
CA ALA A 51 -4.70 -15.74 -12.80
C ALA A 51 -4.48 -15.29 -14.26
N ALA A 52 -3.28 -14.82 -14.61
CA ALA A 52 -2.92 -14.49 -16.00
C ALA A 52 -2.99 -15.70 -16.92
N ILE A 53 -2.43 -16.83 -16.50
CA ILE A 53 -2.47 -18.07 -17.26
C ILE A 53 -3.92 -18.54 -17.42
N SER A 54 -4.70 -18.54 -16.35
CA SER A 54 -6.11 -18.94 -16.37
C SER A 54 -6.97 -18.11 -17.34
N SER A 55 -6.61 -16.85 -17.58
CA SER A 55 -7.37 -15.98 -18.47
C SER A 55 -7.20 -16.28 -19.97
N ARG A 56 -6.16 -17.04 -20.33
CA ARG A 56 -5.78 -17.29 -21.73
C ARG A 56 -5.55 -18.76 -22.08
N HIS A 57 -5.37 -19.61 -21.08
CA HIS A 57 -5.27 -21.06 -21.26
C HIS A 57 -6.66 -21.68 -21.44
N GLU A 58 -6.77 -22.69 -22.30
CA GLU A 58 -8.04 -23.41 -22.58
C GLU A 58 -8.57 -24.23 -21.40
N GLY A 59 -7.84 -24.28 -20.28
CA GLY A 59 -8.06 -25.22 -19.18
C GLY A 59 -7.31 -26.54 -19.32
N VAL A 60 -7.30 -27.32 -18.24
CA VAL A 60 -6.69 -28.66 -18.13
C VAL A 60 -7.65 -29.52 -17.30
N ASP A 61 -7.92 -30.75 -17.75
CA ASP A 61 -8.82 -31.70 -17.07
C ASP A 61 -10.23 -31.11 -16.77
N GLY A 62 -10.76 -30.30 -17.70
CA GLY A 62 -12.08 -29.66 -17.57
C GLY A 62 -12.13 -28.50 -16.57
N ALA A 63 -11.00 -28.05 -16.02
CA ALA A 63 -10.91 -26.93 -15.10
C ALA A 63 -9.98 -25.83 -15.63
N THR A 64 -10.25 -24.57 -15.28
CA THR A 64 -9.28 -23.50 -15.50
C THR A 64 -8.04 -23.74 -14.65
N VAL A 65 -6.89 -23.23 -15.11
CA VAL A 65 -5.60 -23.41 -14.40
C VAL A 65 -5.68 -22.99 -12.93
N GLY A 66 -6.37 -21.90 -12.62
CA GLY A 66 -6.54 -21.41 -11.25
C GLY A 66 -7.44 -22.26 -10.37
N CYS A 67 -8.38 -22.99 -10.96
CA CYS A 67 -9.27 -23.92 -10.26
C CYS A 67 -8.72 -25.35 -10.21
N HIS A 68 -7.66 -25.66 -10.97
CA HIS A 68 -7.07 -26.99 -11.00
C HIS A 68 -6.52 -27.41 -9.63
N ARG A 69 -6.84 -28.65 -9.20
CA ARG A 69 -6.51 -29.16 -7.86
C ARG A 69 -5.02 -29.04 -7.52
N LEU A 70 -4.15 -29.45 -8.45
CA LEU A 70 -2.70 -29.43 -8.24
C LEU A 70 -2.15 -28.00 -8.10
N VAL A 71 -2.66 -27.05 -8.88
CA VAL A 71 -2.25 -25.64 -8.80
C VAL A 71 -2.68 -25.05 -7.45
N SER A 72 -3.88 -25.37 -6.99
CA SER A 72 -4.38 -24.96 -5.68
C SER A 72 -3.57 -25.57 -4.52
N LEU A 73 -3.12 -26.82 -4.65
CA LEU A 73 -2.25 -27.46 -3.65
C LEU A 73 -0.84 -26.85 -3.66
N PHE A 74 -0.29 -26.61 -4.85
CA PHE A 74 1.00 -25.96 -5.03
C PHE A 74 1.02 -24.57 -4.36
N LEU A 75 0.02 -23.72 -4.63
CA LEU A 75 -0.06 -22.40 -4.01
C LEU A 75 -0.16 -22.48 -2.47
N ARG A 76 -0.90 -23.45 -1.94
CA ARG A 76 -0.96 -23.72 -0.49
C ARG A 76 0.39 -24.16 0.07
N GLY A 77 1.14 -24.98 -0.66
CA GLY A 77 2.51 -25.37 -0.32
C GLY A 77 3.46 -24.17 -0.32
N ALA A 78 3.45 -23.38 -1.39
CA ALA A 78 4.25 -22.17 -1.51
C ALA A 78 3.98 -21.15 -0.38
N LEU A 79 2.72 -21.01 0.04
CA LEU A 79 2.36 -20.15 1.18
C LEU A 79 2.95 -20.66 2.50
N ARG A 80 2.98 -21.97 2.73
CA ARG A 80 3.54 -22.59 3.94
C ARG A 80 5.06 -22.50 3.98
N LEU A 81 5.70 -22.73 2.84
CA LEU A 81 7.16 -22.60 2.70
C LEU A 81 7.63 -21.15 2.88
N ARG A 82 6.83 -20.19 2.41
CA ARG A 82 7.15 -18.75 2.47
C ARG A 82 5.94 -17.95 2.95
N PRO A 83 5.67 -17.95 4.26
CA PRO A 83 4.63 -17.11 4.81
C PRO A 83 4.96 -15.63 4.53
N PRO A 84 3.95 -14.76 4.31
CA PRO A 84 4.18 -13.33 4.18
C PRO A 84 4.94 -12.82 5.41
N ARG A 85 6.02 -12.05 5.20
CA ARG A 85 6.73 -11.40 6.32
C ARG A 85 5.75 -10.50 7.05
N THR A 86 5.78 -10.56 8.38
CA THR A 86 5.05 -9.64 9.25
C THR A 86 5.49 -8.22 8.95
N LEU A 87 4.51 -7.31 8.88
CA LEU A 87 4.80 -5.90 8.68
C LEU A 87 5.50 -5.38 9.93
N ARG A 88 6.71 -4.86 9.75
CA ARG A 88 7.41 -4.14 10.80
C ARG A 88 6.95 -2.69 10.77
N ALA A 89 6.74 -2.11 11.96
CA ALA A 89 6.61 -0.67 12.05
C ALA A 89 7.87 -0.03 11.45
N PRO A 90 7.72 1.09 10.71
CA PRO A 90 8.89 1.77 10.17
C PRO A 90 9.77 2.27 11.32
N ALA A 91 11.04 2.54 11.02
CA ALA A 91 12.03 2.95 12.00
C ALA A 91 11.82 4.37 12.59
N TRP A 92 10.74 5.06 12.21
CA TRP A 92 10.42 6.42 12.66
C TRP A 92 9.18 6.43 13.55
N ASP A 93 9.11 7.42 14.44
CA ASP A 93 8.03 7.57 15.42
C ASP A 93 7.17 8.79 15.10
N LEU A 94 5.84 8.62 15.11
CA LEU A 94 4.92 9.66 14.67
C LEU A 94 4.88 10.86 15.63
N PRO A 95 4.68 10.67 16.95
CA PRO A 95 4.88 11.72 17.94
C PRO A 95 6.16 12.53 17.74
N LEU A 96 7.29 11.85 17.58
CA LEU A 96 8.60 12.49 17.39
C LEU A 96 8.65 13.35 16.12
N VAL A 97 8.08 12.86 15.02
CA VAL A 97 8.02 13.62 13.77
C VAL A 97 7.11 14.85 13.93
N LEU A 98 5.94 14.70 14.58
CA LEU A 98 5.03 15.83 14.81
C LEU A 98 5.65 16.89 15.74
N GLU A 99 6.39 16.46 16.75
CA GLU A 99 7.18 17.34 17.63
C GLU A 99 8.26 18.09 16.82
N ALA A 100 9.06 17.37 16.02
CA ALA A 100 10.09 17.98 15.18
C ALA A 100 9.51 18.98 14.16
N MET A 101 8.29 18.74 13.67
CA MET A 101 7.59 19.66 12.77
C MET A 101 7.07 20.93 13.46
N SER A 102 7.10 20.97 14.79
CA SER A 102 6.77 22.15 15.60
C SER A 102 8.03 22.98 15.94
N LEU A 103 9.19 22.59 15.41
CA LEU A 103 10.49 23.23 15.61
C LEU A 103 11.08 23.72 14.26
N PRO A 104 12.13 24.57 14.28
CA PRO A 104 12.86 24.92 13.07
C PRO A 104 13.38 23.67 12.33
N PRO A 105 13.37 23.64 10.99
CA PRO A 105 13.05 24.74 10.07
C PRO A 105 11.56 24.84 9.69
N PHE A 106 10.66 24.10 10.35
CA PHE A 106 9.24 24.03 10.01
C PHE A 106 8.37 25.12 10.67
N GLU A 107 8.95 25.84 11.62
CA GLU A 107 8.38 26.96 12.35
C GLU A 107 9.44 28.07 12.51
N PRO A 108 9.03 29.36 12.61
CA PRO A 108 7.66 29.86 12.60
C PRO A 108 7.04 29.90 11.18
N LEU A 109 5.73 29.62 11.06
CA LEU A 109 4.99 29.62 9.79
C LEU A 109 5.09 30.93 8.98
N THR A 110 5.35 32.06 9.64
CA THR A 110 5.49 33.38 8.99
C THR A 110 6.84 33.57 8.30
N GLN A 111 7.85 32.77 8.63
CA GLN A 111 9.23 32.91 8.13
C GLN A 111 9.74 31.67 7.41
N VAL A 112 9.01 30.56 7.50
CA VAL A 112 9.40 29.28 6.88
C VAL A 112 9.43 29.38 5.36
N GLY A 113 10.53 28.93 4.75
CA GLY A 113 10.63 28.85 3.31
C GLY A 113 9.65 27.85 2.70
N LEU A 114 9.17 28.12 1.48
CA LEU A 114 8.15 27.31 0.80
C LEU A 114 8.47 25.82 0.77
N LYS A 115 9.74 25.44 0.58
CA LYS A 115 10.19 24.03 0.61
C LYS A 115 9.78 23.31 1.90
N TRP A 116 10.08 23.91 3.06
CA TRP A 116 9.82 23.31 4.37
C TRP A 116 8.32 23.31 4.69
N LEU A 117 7.63 24.39 4.32
CA LEU A 117 6.18 24.47 4.44
C LEU A 117 5.48 23.40 3.59
N SER A 118 5.88 23.22 2.33
CA SER A 118 5.33 22.19 1.44
C SER A 118 5.56 20.78 1.99
N MET A 119 6.75 20.49 2.53
CA MET A 119 7.00 19.19 3.17
C MET A 119 6.13 18.99 4.41
N LYS A 120 5.93 20.04 5.21
CA LYS A 120 5.06 19.99 6.39
C LYS A 120 3.62 19.67 6.02
N VAL A 121 3.06 20.43 5.07
CA VAL A 121 1.70 20.23 4.58
C VAL A 121 1.55 18.85 3.94
N ALA A 122 2.49 18.43 3.08
CA ALA A 122 2.43 17.14 2.41
C ALA A 122 2.44 15.96 3.41
N PHE A 123 3.28 16.02 4.44
CA PHE A 123 3.33 14.99 5.47
C PHE A 123 2.05 14.95 6.31
N LEU A 124 1.58 16.11 6.78
CA LEU A 124 0.34 16.20 7.55
C LEU A 124 -0.86 15.70 6.75
N LEU A 125 -0.97 16.11 5.49
CA LEU A 125 -2.04 15.65 4.60
C LEU A 125 -1.97 14.14 4.37
N ALA A 126 -0.77 13.58 4.22
CA ALA A 126 -0.59 12.14 4.06
C ALA A 126 -0.97 11.33 5.32
N ILE A 127 -0.65 11.84 6.52
CA ILE A 127 -0.93 11.12 7.77
C ILE A 127 -2.40 11.25 8.21
N THR A 128 -3.03 12.42 8.01
CA THR A 128 -4.42 12.66 8.44
C THR A 128 -5.43 12.05 7.47
N SER A 129 -5.18 12.16 6.17
CA SER A 129 -6.12 11.64 5.16
C SER A 129 -6.00 10.12 4.99
N ALA A 130 -4.84 9.55 5.35
CA ALA A 130 -4.44 8.18 5.05
C ALA A 130 -4.63 7.79 3.57
N LYS A 131 -4.76 8.78 2.67
CA LYS A 131 -4.92 8.59 1.23
C LYS A 131 -3.57 8.27 0.60
N ARG A 132 -3.61 7.84 -0.65
CA ARG A 132 -2.42 7.32 -1.30
C ARG A 132 -1.78 8.39 -2.21
N VAL A 133 -0.52 8.22 -2.62
CA VAL A 133 0.26 9.32 -3.27
C VAL A 133 -0.39 9.86 -4.53
N GLY A 134 -0.91 9.01 -5.42
CA GLY A 134 -1.55 9.50 -6.65
C GLY A 134 -2.78 10.37 -6.38
N GLU A 135 -3.34 10.25 -5.19
CA GLU A 135 -4.56 10.92 -4.76
C GLU A 135 -4.25 12.23 -4.09
N LEU A 136 -3.21 12.22 -3.26
CA LEU A 136 -2.59 13.44 -2.75
C LEU A 136 -2.13 14.32 -3.91
N GLN A 137 -1.55 13.73 -4.96
CA GLN A 137 -1.18 14.44 -6.19
C GLN A 137 -2.38 14.93 -7.00
N ALA A 138 -3.51 14.23 -6.92
CA ALA A 138 -4.71 14.60 -7.64
C ALA A 138 -5.51 15.72 -6.95
N LEU A 139 -5.24 16.01 -5.66
CA LEU A 139 -5.90 17.11 -4.96
C LEU A 139 -5.69 18.41 -5.72
N SER A 140 -6.77 19.15 -5.90
CA SER A 140 -6.79 20.37 -6.69
C SER A 140 -7.28 21.55 -5.86
N VAL A 141 -6.69 22.71 -6.13
CA VAL A 141 -7.11 24.00 -5.55
C VAL A 141 -8.13 24.73 -6.42
N ALA A 142 -8.59 24.11 -7.51
CA ALA A 142 -9.68 24.65 -8.32
C ALA A 142 -10.95 24.83 -7.46
N GLU A 143 -11.77 25.84 -7.76
CA GLU A 143 -12.97 26.17 -6.97
C GLU A 143 -13.96 25.00 -6.87
N THR A 144 -14.02 24.14 -7.88
CA THR A 144 -14.86 22.93 -7.88
C THR A 144 -14.31 21.80 -7.00
N CYS A 145 -13.06 21.91 -6.56
CA CYS A 145 -12.30 20.91 -5.83
C CYS A 145 -11.82 21.41 -4.46
N LEU A 146 -12.24 22.60 -4.03
CA LEU A 146 -11.84 23.21 -2.78
C LEU A 146 -13.02 23.93 -2.13
N GLN A 147 -13.30 23.63 -0.87
CA GLN A 147 -14.29 24.33 -0.07
C GLN A 147 -13.73 24.70 1.29
N TRP A 148 -13.73 25.98 1.63
CA TRP A 148 -13.45 26.46 2.98
C TRP A 148 -14.65 26.21 3.88
N ASN A 149 -14.38 25.81 5.12
CA ASN A 149 -15.43 25.72 6.12
C ASN A 149 -15.94 27.13 6.45
N PRO A 150 -17.26 27.35 6.63
CA PRO A 150 -17.82 28.67 6.90
C PRO A 150 -17.27 29.34 8.16
N ASP A 151 -16.81 28.55 9.13
CA ASP A 151 -16.22 29.00 10.40
C ASP A 151 -14.71 29.27 10.31
N GLY A 152 -14.10 29.09 9.14
CA GLY A 152 -12.65 29.22 8.95
C GLY A 152 -11.82 28.13 9.62
N SER A 153 -12.45 27.07 10.18
CA SER A 153 -11.76 25.99 10.90
C SER A 153 -10.88 25.14 10.00
N GLY A 154 -11.09 25.19 8.69
CA GLY A 154 -10.30 24.41 7.75
C GLY A 154 -10.80 24.47 6.32
N VAL A 155 -10.26 23.56 5.51
CA VAL A 155 -10.55 23.42 4.09
C VAL A 155 -10.75 21.95 3.74
N VAL A 156 -11.71 21.68 2.86
CA VAL A 156 -11.94 20.39 2.24
C VAL A 156 -11.41 20.45 0.81
N LEU A 157 -10.59 19.47 0.45
CA LEU A 157 -10.00 19.33 -0.89
C LEU A 157 -10.48 18.02 -1.53
N TRP A 158 -10.78 18.07 -2.82
CA TRP A 158 -11.14 16.91 -3.64
C TRP A 158 -10.12 16.67 -4.77
N PRO A 159 -9.97 15.41 -5.20
CA PRO A 159 -9.21 15.12 -6.42
C PRO A 159 -9.83 15.79 -7.64
N ASN A 160 -8.99 16.22 -8.58
CA ASN A 160 -9.42 16.67 -9.89
C ASN A 160 -10.31 15.61 -10.55
N VAL A 161 -11.45 16.02 -11.11
CA VAL A 161 -12.44 15.12 -11.75
C VAL A 161 -11.88 14.29 -12.91
N THR A 162 -10.76 14.72 -13.50
CA THR A 162 -10.06 13.98 -14.58
C THR A 162 -9.15 12.87 -14.05
N PHE A 163 -8.91 12.81 -12.73
CA PHE A 163 -8.10 11.77 -12.12
C PHE A 163 -8.85 10.43 -12.13
N LEU A 164 -8.26 9.43 -12.78
CA LEU A 164 -8.76 8.06 -12.77
C LEU A 164 -8.02 7.22 -11.71
N PRO A 165 -8.69 6.81 -10.62
CA PRO A 165 -8.06 5.94 -9.64
C PRO A 165 -7.83 4.57 -10.25
N LYS A 166 -6.69 3.94 -9.93
CA LYS A 166 -6.28 2.66 -10.53
C LYS A 166 -7.20 1.47 -10.19
N VAL A 167 -8.12 1.60 -9.22
CA VAL A 167 -9.23 0.65 -9.02
C VAL A 167 -10.52 1.42 -9.17
N LEU A 168 -11.26 1.18 -10.25
CA LEU A 168 -12.60 1.71 -10.46
C LEU A 168 -13.61 0.83 -9.71
N SER A 169 -14.23 1.40 -8.68
CA SER A 169 -15.41 0.83 -8.01
C SER A 169 -16.49 1.90 -8.01
N ARG A 170 -17.78 1.54 -7.91
CA ARG A 170 -18.86 2.50 -7.64
C ARG A 170 -18.62 3.31 -6.35
N THR A 171 -17.82 2.78 -5.43
CA THR A 171 -17.35 3.46 -4.22
C THR A 171 -16.11 4.33 -4.43
N HIS A 172 -15.48 4.31 -5.61
CA HIS A 172 -14.28 5.11 -5.94
C HIS A 172 -14.57 6.30 -6.87
N LEU A 173 -15.74 6.34 -7.52
CA LEU A 173 -16.28 7.61 -8.02
C LEU A 173 -16.61 8.45 -6.79
N ASN A 174 -15.85 9.53 -6.57
CA ASN A 174 -15.82 10.37 -5.36
C ASN A 174 -15.16 9.79 -4.09
N GLN A 175 -14.34 8.72 -4.14
CA GLN A 175 -13.43 8.40 -3.02
C GLN A 175 -12.14 7.65 -3.43
N PRO A 176 -11.06 7.79 -2.65
CA PRO A 176 -9.71 7.68 -3.18
C PRO A 176 -9.08 6.27 -3.00
N GLY A 177 -8.46 5.69 -4.05
CA GLY A 177 -7.31 4.79 -3.83
C GLY A 177 -6.19 4.55 -4.91
N MET A 178 -4.87 4.92 -4.72
CA MET A 178 -3.62 4.03 -4.74
C MET A 178 -2.21 4.65 -4.46
N ARG A 179 -1.11 3.94 -4.08
CA ARG A 179 -0.63 3.36 -2.77
C ARG A 179 0.61 4.14 -2.24
N CYS A 180 0.67 4.47 -0.94
CA CYS A 180 1.92 4.66 -0.16
C CYS A 180 1.78 3.84 1.14
N HIS A 181 2.54 2.77 1.31
CA HIS A 181 2.19 1.73 2.29
C HIS A 181 2.64 2.03 3.72
N SER A 182 3.74 2.76 3.93
CA SER A 182 4.27 2.95 5.28
C SER A 182 3.48 3.99 6.10
N ILE A 183 3.28 5.20 5.56
CA ILE A 183 2.58 6.30 6.24
C ILE A 183 1.15 5.90 6.59
N ARG A 184 0.46 5.28 5.65
CA ARG A 184 -0.91 4.78 5.84
C ARG A 184 -1.00 3.70 6.91
N SER A 185 -0.03 2.78 6.96
CA SER A 185 0.01 1.75 8.00
C SER A 185 0.23 2.37 9.39
N VAL A 186 1.13 3.36 9.50
CA VAL A 186 1.39 4.08 10.76
C VAL A 186 0.17 4.88 11.19
N ALA A 187 -0.42 5.70 10.32
CA ALA A 187 -1.61 6.50 10.61
C ALA A 187 -2.78 5.66 11.13
N THR A 188 -3.14 4.61 10.38
CA THR A 188 -4.26 3.74 10.73
C THR A 188 -3.99 2.89 11.97
N SER A 189 -2.73 2.52 12.22
CA SER A 189 -2.35 1.80 13.45
C SER A 189 -2.35 2.69 14.69
N TRP A 190 -1.96 3.96 14.57
CA TRP A 190 -2.10 4.95 15.64
C TRP A 190 -3.57 5.26 15.94
N ALA A 191 -4.41 5.40 14.93
CA ALA A 191 -5.86 5.57 15.12
C ALA A 191 -6.47 4.37 15.87
N ALA A 192 -6.11 3.15 15.48
CA ALA A 192 -6.54 1.94 16.18
C ALA A 192 -6.02 1.88 17.62
N LEU A 193 -4.76 2.25 17.86
CA LEU A 193 -4.18 2.32 19.21
C LEU A 193 -4.93 3.32 20.12
N ARG A 194 -5.43 4.41 19.54
CA ARG A 194 -6.22 5.44 20.25
C ARG A 194 -7.71 5.09 20.38
N GLY A 195 -8.12 3.89 19.97
CA GLY A 195 -9.50 3.41 20.14
C GLY A 195 -10.48 3.89 19.07
N VAL A 196 -10.02 4.42 17.93
CA VAL A 196 -10.92 4.76 16.82
C VAL A 196 -11.56 3.46 16.27
N PRO A 197 -12.89 3.41 16.06
CA PRO A 197 -13.56 2.23 15.53
C PRO A 197 -12.99 1.76 14.19
N LEU A 198 -12.89 0.44 14.00
CA LEU A 198 -12.26 -0.14 12.82
C LEU A 198 -13.01 0.19 11.53
N GLU A 199 -14.32 0.34 11.63
CA GLU A 199 -15.22 0.76 10.55
C GLU A 199 -14.87 2.18 10.09
N ALA A 200 -14.65 3.09 11.04
CA ALA A 200 -14.25 4.47 10.75
C ALA A 200 -12.85 4.54 10.13
N ILE A 201 -11.90 3.72 10.64
CA ILE A 201 -10.56 3.58 10.04
C ILE A 201 -10.67 3.05 8.61
N CYS A 202 -11.48 2.02 8.38
CA CYS A 202 -11.69 1.44 7.04
C CYS A 202 -12.34 2.45 6.09
N ALA A 203 -13.32 3.23 6.56
CA ALA A 203 -13.96 4.28 5.77
C ALA A 203 -12.97 5.38 5.38
N ALA A 204 -12.23 5.94 6.36
CA ALA A 204 -11.21 6.97 6.12
C ALA A 204 -10.12 6.48 5.16
N ALA A 205 -9.69 5.24 5.35
CA ALA A 205 -8.71 4.60 4.51
C ALA A 205 -9.31 4.12 3.16
N SER A 206 -10.62 4.09 2.95
CA SER A 206 -11.24 3.51 1.75
C SER A 206 -10.88 2.02 1.57
N TRP A 207 -10.93 1.25 2.67
CA TRP A 207 -10.91 -0.21 2.65
C TRP A 207 -12.33 -0.76 2.72
N ALA A 208 -12.64 -1.72 1.83
CA ALA A 208 -13.95 -2.38 1.81
C ALA A 208 -14.17 -3.36 2.97
N MET A 209 -13.09 -3.90 3.57
CA MET A 209 -13.18 -4.91 4.63
C MET A 209 -12.14 -4.71 5.72
N PRO A 210 -12.52 -4.85 7.02
CA PRO A 210 -11.62 -4.82 8.17
C PRO A 210 -10.40 -5.73 8.06
N GLY A 211 -10.56 -6.91 7.46
CA GLY A 211 -9.46 -7.86 7.25
C GLY A 211 -8.29 -7.28 6.44
N THR A 212 -8.54 -6.25 5.63
CA THR A 212 -7.48 -5.55 4.88
C THR A 212 -6.54 -4.81 5.84
N PHE A 213 -7.08 -4.12 6.85
CA PHE A 213 -6.29 -3.45 7.88
C PHE A 213 -5.46 -4.48 8.66
N THR A 214 -6.14 -5.44 9.28
CA THR A 214 -5.52 -6.40 10.21
C THR A 214 -4.41 -7.21 9.55
N ARG A 215 -4.56 -7.56 8.27
CA ARG A 215 -3.62 -8.42 7.55
C ARG A 215 -2.49 -7.66 6.85
N PHE A 216 -2.75 -6.44 6.36
CA PHE A 216 -1.84 -5.76 5.43
C PHE A 216 -1.40 -4.36 5.85
N TYR A 217 -1.93 -3.79 6.95
CA TYR A 217 -1.59 -2.42 7.36
C TYR A 217 -1.46 -2.23 8.88
N ARG A 218 -1.93 -3.16 9.71
CA ARG A 218 -1.71 -3.11 11.15
C ARG A 218 -0.23 -3.36 11.45
N VAL A 219 0.44 -2.32 11.95
CA VAL A 219 1.83 -2.36 12.43
C VAL A 219 1.87 -2.05 13.92
N ASN A 220 2.84 -2.62 14.63
CA ASN A 220 3.02 -2.33 16.04
C ASN A 220 3.67 -0.96 16.24
N VAL A 221 2.86 0.07 16.48
CA VAL A 221 3.32 1.45 16.74
C VAL A 221 3.63 1.72 18.22
N ALA A 222 3.40 0.76 19.12
CA ALA A 222 3.65 0.90 20.56
C ALA A 222 5.09 0.55 20.97
N GLY A 223 5.92 0.09 20.03
CA GLY A 223 7.33 -0.23 20.28
C GLY A 223 8.18 1.04 20.39
N HIS A 224 9.04 1.11 21.42
CA HIS A 224 9.97 2.21 21.62
C HIS A 224 10.87 2.40 20.40
N CYS A 225 10.88 3.62 19.86
CA CYS A 225 11.76 4.01 18.76
C CYS A 225 13.15 4.37 19.32
N PRO A 226 14.25 3.73 18.88
CA PRO A 226 15.60 4.06 19.33
C PRO A 226 16.00 5.52 19.04
N MET A 227 15.38 6.17 18.03
CA MET A 227 15.70 7.55 17.66
C MET A 227 15.23 8.60 18.67
N ALA A 228 14.24 8.28 19.52
CA ALA A 228 13.80 9.21 20.57
C ALA A 228 14.93 9.55 21.56
N ALA A 229 15.92 8.67 21.71
CA ALA A 229 17.11 8.91 22.55
C ALA A 229 18.10 9.91 21.92
N VAL A 230 18.11 10.07 20.59
CA VAL A 230 19.06 10.92 19.86
C VAL A 230 18.63 12.39 19.84
N LEU A 231 17.32 12.66 19.94
CA LEU A 231 16.76 14.01 19.88
C LEU A 231 16.60 14.69 21.25
N ARG A 232 16.96 14.02 22.35
CA ARG A 232 17.07 14.71 23.64
C ARG A 232 18.25 15.68 23.55
N PRO A 233 18.05 17.00 23.72
CA PRO A 233 19.18 17.90 23.83
C PRO A 233 20.06 17.41 24.99
N SER A 234 21.36 17.27 24.74
CA SER A 234 22.34 17.12 25.81
C SER A 234 22.05 18.25 26.80
N SER A 235 21.72 17.91 28.05
CA SER A 235 21.64 18.89 29.12
C SER A 235 22.93 19.70 29.08
N ALA A 236 22.83 20.96 28.66
CA ALA A 236 23.97 21.86 28.67
C ALA A 236 24.44 21.98 30.11
N ASP A 237 25.75 21.75 30.31
CA ASP A 237 26.45 21.97 31.56
C ASP A 237 26.07 23.33 32.14
N SER A 238 25.32 23.30 33.23
CA SER A 238 25.22 24.41 34.16
C SER A 238 26.40 24.24 35.12
N LYS A 239 27.53 24.86 34.80
CA LYS A 239 28.57 25.13 35.80
C LYS A 239 28.58 26.63 36.07
N GLU A 240 28.44 26.91 37.36
CA GLU A 240 28.55 28.18 38.07
C GLU A 240 29.78 29.01 37.66
#